data_AF-A0A1V5M8W5-F1
#
_entry.id   AF-A0A1V5M8W5-F1
#
_cell.length_a   1.000
_cell.length_b   1.000
_cell.length_c   1.000
_cell.angle_alpha   90.00
_cell.angle_beta   90.00
_cell.angle_gamma   90.00
#
_symmetry.space_group_name_H-M   'P 1'
#
loop_
_entity.id
_entity.type
_entity.pdbx_description
1 polymer ?
#
loop_
_entity_poly.entity_id
_entity_poly.type
_entity_poly.pdbx_seq_one_letter_code
_entity_poly.pdbx_strand_id
1 'polypeptide(L)'
;MSTKPKSLLLLLNLVFWLGAPTWALSEAEIDEVLTAAEDKLSSTWARLQYPQSLSVSVQFMLLPDGGYSGAAVVGSCGNKSVDQQAINAVDSAVPFRRFSDSPFLVIATFDTKRDRVTCGMPGKGRGSSKADKKIAIQKKYHQNAISIVLDRISKAEKVMGKDDIRLFESFFFLGGEYKKLKDYSKSEEAYNRALNIVSKAKTATEAQKAKVLVALGEMYLDKGDTQNRENREKAEALFKEVTEMKEPGKEALASALENQAKLLYKDGKAKDADPLYARIKELRAKTNK
;
A
#
# COMPACT_ATOMS: atom_id res chain seq x y z
N MET A 1 40.23 22.80 12.53
CA MET A 1 39.16 22.81 13.56
C MET A 1 37.82 22.95 12.87
N SER A 2 37.04 21.87 12.80
CA SER A 2 35.65 21.92 12.35
C SER A 2 34.86 20.98 13.27
N THR A 3 34.24 21.56 14.27
CA THR A 3 33.43 20.88 15.28
C THR A 3 32.06 20.58 14.68
N LYS A 4 31.82 19.32 14.28
CA LYS A 4 30.46 18.84 13.98
C LYS A 4 29.65 18.79 15.29
N PRO A 5 28.41 19.29 15.34
CA PRO A 5 27.62 19.27 16.57
C PRO A 5 27.12 17.84 16.86
N LYS A 6 27.44 17.36 18.07
CA LYS A 6 27.13 16.03 18.61
C LYS A 6 25.69 15.87 19.14
N SER A 7 24.72 16.72 18.78
CA SER A 7 23.48 16.85 19.57
C SER A 7 22.14 16.52 18.89
N LEU A 8 22.09 16.00 17.65
CA LEU A 8 20.79 15.62 17.04
C LEU A 8 20.32 14.18 17.35
N LEU A 9 21.13 13.38 18.06
CA LEU A 9 20.85 11.95 18.29
C LEU A 9 19.81 11.65 19.38
N LEU A 10 19.45 12.61 20.22
CA LEU A 10 18.53 12.37 21.34
C LEU A 10 17.05 12.63 21.03
N LEU A 11 16.71 13.28 19.91
CA LEU A 11 15.32 13.64 19.59
C LEU A 11 14.60 12.65 18.65
N LEU A 12 15.31 11.72 18.00
CA LEU A 12 14.68 10.73 17.10
C LEU A 12 14.19 9.46 17.80
N ASN A 13 14.58 9.21 19.05
CA ASN A 13 14.26 7.97 19.77
C ASN A 13 12.93 8.01 20.56
N LEU A 14 12.16 9.10 20.50
CA LEU A 14 10.97 9.29 21.35
C LEU A 14 9.62 9.30 20.62
N VAL A 15 9.58 9.11 19.30
CA VAL A 15 8.31 9.18 18.52
C VAL A 15 7.78 7.82 18.05
N PHE A 16 8.52 6.72 18.21
CA PHE A 16 8.15 5.43 17.59
C PHE A 16 7.28 4.47 18.44
N TRP A 17 6.64 4.93 19.52
CA TRP A 17 5.86 4.06 20.43
C TRP A 17 4.36 4.36 20.54
N LEU A 18 3.78 5.14 19.64
CA LEU A 18 2.33 5.34 19.57
C LEU A 18 1.83 5.11 18.14
N GLY A 19 1.33 3.90 17.88
CA GLY A 19 0.60 3.51 16.67
C GLY A 19 1.44 3.54 15.39
N ALA A 20 1.80 2.37 14.85
CA ALA A 20 2.42 2.30 13.53
C ALA A 20 1.51 3.02 12.51
N PRO A 21 1.98 4.10 11.86
CA PRO A 21 1.15 4.83 10.94
C PRO A 21 0.89 4.00 9.67
N THR A 22 -0.25 4.26 9.02
CA THR A 22 -0.83 3.50 7.89
C THR A 22 0.00 3.51 6.59
N TRP A 23 1.23 4.02 6.64
CA TRP A 23 2.16 4.14 5.52
C TRP A 23 3.42 3.30 5.67
N ALA A 24 3.56 2.43 6.68
CA ALA A 24 4.73 1.57 6.81
C ALA A 24 4.76 0.47 5.70
N LEU A 25 5.95 0.22 5.15
CA LEU A 25 6.24 -0.89 4.23
C LEU A 25 5.56 -2.15 4.75
N SER A 26 4.90 -2.88 3.86
CA SER A 26 4.40 -4.20 4.25
C SER A 26 5.58 -5.06 4.74
N GLU A 27 5.36 -5.96 5.69
CA GLU A 27 6.45 -6.80 6.21
C GLU A 27 7.16 -7.57 5.10
N ALA A 28 6.46 -7.90 4.02
CA ALA A 28 7.03 -8.51 2.82
C ALA A 28 7.94 -7.57 2.00
N GLU A 29 7.61 -6.28 1.88
CA GLU A 29 8.50 -5.30 1.23
C GLU A 29 9.75 -5.06 2.06
N ILE A 30 9.61 -5.02 3.39
CA ILE A 30 10.76 -4.95 4.29
C ILE A 30 11.63 -6.21 4.13
N ASP A 31 11.02 -7.40 4.10
CA ASP A 31 11.73 -8.67 3.87
C ASP A 31 12.49 -8.68 2.54
N GLU A 32 11.90 -8.12 1.48
CA GLU A 32 12.54 -8.02 0.16
C GLU A 32 13.73 -7.06 0.14
N VAL A 33 13.60 -5.89 0.79
CA VAL A 33 14.69 -4.92 0.95
C VAL A 33 15.80 -5.49 1.83
N LEU A 34 15.45 -6.15 2.94
CA LEU A 34 16.40 -6.79 3.85
C LEU A 34 17.12 -7.97 3.18
N THR A 35 16.44 -8.75 2.34
CA THR A 35 17.05 -9.84 1.57
C THR A 35 18.06 -9.29 0.55
N ALA A 36 17.69 -8.25 -0.20
CA ALA A 36 18.63 -7.60 -1.11
C ALA A 36 19.83 -6.97 -0.38
N ALA A 37 19.62 -6.43 0.83
CA ALA A 37 20.69 -5.91 1.67
C ALA A 37 21.63 -7.03 2.16
N GLU A 38 21.10 -8.18 2.56
CA GLU A 38 21.90 -9.36 2.92
C GLU A 38 22.76 -9.86 1.78
N ASP A 39 22.19 -10.02 0.58
CA ASP A 39 22.94 -10.51 -0.58
C ASP A 39 24.11 -9.57 -0.88
N LYS A 40 23.85 -8.27 -0.80
CA LYS A 40 24.87 -7.26 -1.06
C LYS A 40 25.93 -7.22 0.02
N LEU A 41 25.54 -7.26 1.29
CA LEU A 41 26.49 -7.30 2.41
C LEU A 41 27.29 -8.59 2.43
N SER A 42 26.72 -9.72 2.04
CA SER A 42 27.44 -10.99 1.89
C SER A 42 28.49 -10.92 0.78
N SER A 43 28.25 -10.12 -0.27
CA SER A 43 29.21 -9.88 -1.35
C SER A 43 30.34 -8.93 -0.96
N THR A 44 30.08 -7.97 -0.06
CA THR A 44 31.07 -6.98 0.40
C THR A 44 31.77 -7.38 1.70
N TRP A 45 31.26 -8.39 2.40
CA TRP A 45 31.89 -9.00 3.57
C TRP A 45 33.16 -9.73 3.15
N ALA A 46 34.30 -9.26 3.66
CA ALA A 46 35.59 -9.87 3.40
C ALA A 46 35.68 -11.24 4.07
N ARG A 47 35.91 -12.29 3.29
CA ARG A 47 36.01 -13.69 3.75
C ARG A 47 37.38 -13.99 4.36
N LEU A 48 37.68 -13.38 5.51
CA LEU A 48 38.82 -13.77 6.31
C LEU A 48 38.45 -15.01 7.13
N GLN A 49 39.23 -16.08 7.00
CA GLN A 49 39.03 -17.27 7.81
C GLN A 49 39.58 -17.03 9.22
N TYR A 50 38.69 -17.03 10.20
CA TYR A 50 39.05 -16.89 11.61
C TYR A 50 38.96 -18.26 12.31
N PRO A 51 39.94 -18.61 13.16
CA PRO A 51 39.95 -19.89 13.88
C PRO A 51 38.85 -19.99 14.96
N GLN A 52 38.26 -18.86 15.36
CA GLN A 52 37.17 -18.79 16.33
C GLN A 52 35.89 -18.25 15.70
N SER A 53 34.74 -18.68 16.24
CA SER A 53 33.42 -18.19 15.84
C SER A 53 33.22 -16.77 16.35
N LEU A 54 33.40 -15.79 15.48
CA LEU A 54 33.19 -14.38 15.81
C LEU A 54 31.87 -13.93 15.18
N SER A 55 31.11 -13.15 15.94
CA SER A 55 29.89 -12.53 15.45
C SER A 55 29.89 -11.04 15.78
N VAL A 56 29.58 -10.23 14.77
CA VAL A 56 29.46 -8.77 14.90
C VAL A 56 28.12 -8.33 14.35
N SER A 57 27.45 -7.44 15.07
CA SER A 57 26.20 -6.81 14.65
C SER A 57 26.41 -5.32 14.47
N VAL A 58 26.11 -4.82 13.28
CA VAL A 58 26.15 -3.39 12.92
C VAL A 58 24.71 -2.92 12.70
N GLN A 59 24.34 -1.84 13.38
CA GLN A 59 23.07 -1.17 13.21
C GLN A 59 23.26 0.06 12.31
N PHE A 60 22.36 0.28 11.37
CA PHE A 60 22.33 1.48 10.53
C PHE A 60 20.90 1.80 10.07
N MET A 61 20.63 3.07 9.80
CA MET A 61 19.34 3.54 9.27
C MET A 61 19.39 3.51 7.75
N LEU A 62 18.56 2.68 7.11
CA LEU A 62 18.50 2.58 5.65
C LEU A 62 17.58 3.66 5.07
N LEU A 63 18.03 4.34 4.02
CA LEU A 63 17.31 5.46 3.39
C LEU A 63 16.61 5.03 2.08
N PRO A 64 15.48 5.66 1.71
CA PRO A 64 14.65 5.25 0.55
C PRO A 64 15.38 5.34 -0.79
N ASP A 65 16.36 6.23 -0.89
CA ASP A 65 17.22 6.44 -2.06
C ASP A 65 18.28 5.34 -2.27
N GLY A 66 18.36 4.38 -1.34
CA GLY A 66 19.35 3.31 -1.31
C GLY A 66 20.63 3.69 -0.53
N GLY A 67 20.67 4.87 0.07
CA GLY A 67 21.71 5.27 1.01
C GLY A 67 21.49 4.70 2.40
N TYR A 68 22.37 5.06 3.33
CA TYR A 68 22.19 4.75 4.75
C TYR A 68 22.75 5.89 5.63
N SER A 69 22.37 5.93 6.90
CA SER A 69 22.97 6.83 7.90
C SER A 69 23.26 6.13 9.23
N GLY A 70 24.32 6.57 9.92
CA GLY A 70 24.62 6.19 11.30
C GLY A 70 24.96 4.71 11.52
N ALA A 71 25.96 4.16 10.82
CA ALA A 71 26.46 2.81 11.10
C ALA A 71 27.20 2.76 12.44
N ALA A 72 26.78 1.86 13.31
CA ALA A 72 27.39 1.64 14.62
C ALA A 72 27.38 0.16 15.00
N VAL A 73 28.46 -0.31 15.62
CA VAL A 73 28.54 -1.68 16.17
C VAL A 73 27.68 -1.74 17.43
N VAL A 74 26.69 -2.62 17.42
CA VAL A 74 25.75 -2.86 18.54
C VAL A 74 25.95 -4.22 19.20
N GLY A 75 26.65 -5.15 18.53
CA GLY A 75 27.12 -6.41 19.12
C GLY A 75 28.55 -6.67 18.65
N SER A 76 29.51 -6.70 19.57
CA SER A 76 30.93 -6.90 19.24
C SER A 76 31.42 -8.25 19.75
N CYS A 77 32.29 -8.89 18.97
CA CYS A 77 33.02 -10.09 19.39
C CYS A 77 34.31 -9.78 20.19
N GLY A 78 34.55 -8.51 20.53
CA GLY A 78 35.77 -8.06 21.20
C GLY A 78 36.96 -7.83 20.25
N ASN A 79 36.87 -8.27 18.99
CA ASN A 79 37.89 -8.02 17.98
C ASN A 79 37.58 -6.75 17.16
N LYS A 80 38.33 -5.67 17.44
CA LYS A 80 38.15 -4.36 16.79
C LYS A 80 38.42 -4.37 15.28
N SER A 81 39.23 -5.30 14.79
CA SER A 81 39.45 -5.45 13.35
C SER A 81 38.20 -5.97 12.65
N VAL A 82 37.52 -6.95 13.26
CA VAL A 82 36.27 -7.53 12.74
C VAL A 82 35.12 -6.53 12.84
N ASP A 83 35.04 -5.78 13.95
CA ASP A 83 34.11 -4.65 14.10
C ASP A 83 34.23 -3.65 12.93
N GLN A 84 35.47 -3.23 12.61
CA GLN A 84 35.73 -2.26 11.56
C GLN A 84 35.46 -2.83 10.15
N GLN A 85 35.78 -4.10 9.91
CA GLN A 85 35.46 -4.76 8.65
C GLN A 85 33.94 -4.80 8.40
N ALA A 86 33.14 -5.00 9.44
CA ALA A 86 31.68 -5.03 9.29
C ALA A 86 31.13 -3.65 8.91
N ILE A 87 31.68 -2.59 9.49
CA ILE A 87 31.38 -1.21 9.08
C ILE A 87 31.78 -1.00 7.62
N ASN A 88 32.99 -1.38 7.22
CA ASN A 88 33.48 -1.22 5.85
C ASN A 88 32.63 -2.00 4.84
N ALA A 89 32.10 -3.17 5.21
CA ALA A 89 31.20 -3.95 4.37
C ALA A 89 29.86 -3.22 4.14
N VAL A 90 29.33 -2.53 5.16
CA VAL A 90 28.14 -1.67 5.04
C VAL A 90 28.42 -0.47 4.14
N ASP A 91 29.56 0.21 4.34
CA ASP A 91 30.00 1.33 3.49
C ASP A 91 30.10 0.92 2.02
N SER A 92 30.68 -0.25 1.76
CA SER A 92 30.92 -0.77 0.40
C SER A 92 29.64 -1.30 -0.25
N ALA A 93 28.59 -1.57 0.52
CA ALA A 93 27.32 -2.09 0.02
C ALA A 93 26.39 -1.00 -0.56
N VAL A 94 26.77 0.27 -0.50
CA VAL A 94 25.98 1.36 -1.11
C VAL A 94 26.12 1.32 -2.65
N PRO A 95 25.05 1.54 -3.44
CA PRO A 95 23.67 1.77 -3.02
C PRO A 95 22.92 0.46 -2.71
N PHE A 96 22.21 0.43 -1.59
CA PHE A 96 21.23 -0.61 -1.31
C PHE A 96 20.01 -0.48 -2.23
N ARG A 97 19.14 -1.49 -2.19
CA ARG A 97 17.90 -1.48 -2.95
C ARG A 97 17.02 -0.30 -2.54
N ARG A 98 16.58 0.50 -3.52
CA ARG A 98 15.63 1.60 -3.32
C ARG A 98 14.24 1.09 -2.95
N PHE A 99 13.52 1.86 -2.16
CA PHE A 99 12.15 1.57 -1.76
C PHE A 99 11.33 2.85 -1.61
N SER A 100 10.01 2.75 -1.66
CA SER A 100 9.09 3.90 -1.78
C SER A 100 8.41 4.22 -0.45
N ASP A 101 9.20 4.49 0.60
CA ASP A 101 8.68 4.72 1.96
C ASP A 101 9.65 5.53 2.83
N SER A 102 9.49 5.52 4.14
CA SER A 102 10.32 6.18 5.15
C SER A 102 11.53 5.34 5.55
N PRO A 103 12.62 5.99 6.02
CA PRO A 103 13.79 5.30 6.55
C PRO A 103 13.43 4.32 7.66
N PHE A 104 14.13 3.18 7.70
CA PHE A 104 13.96 2.21 8.79
C PHE A 104 15.30 1.63 9.26
N LEU A 105 15.31 1.18 10.50
CA LEU A 105 16.50 0.68 11.18
C LEU A 105 16.78 -0.77 10.77
N VAL A 106 18.04 -1.04 10.41
CA VAL A 106 18.54 -2.37 10.05
C VAL A 106 19.64 -2.77 11.02
N ILE A 107 19.61 -4.03 11.46
CA ILE A 107 20.71 -4.70 12.15
C ILE A 107 21.24 -5.78 11.22
N ALA A 108 22.48 -5.60 10.74
CA ALA A 108 23.23 -6.60 9.99
C ALA A 108 24.15 -7.37 10.95
N THR A 109 24.01 -8.69 10.99
CA THR A 109 24.86 -9.58 11.80
C THR A 109 25.73 -10.43 10.89
N PHE A 110 27.04 -10.33 11.08
CA PHE A 110 28.08 -11.03 10.35
C PHE A 110 28.62 -12.17 11.22
N ASP A 111 28.52 -13.41 10.75
CA ASP A 111 29.00 -14.61 11.43
C ASP A 111 30.16 -15.22 10.62
N THR A 112 31.36 -15.22 11.21
CA THR A 112 32.58 -15.70 10.53
C THR A 112 32.63 -17.21 10.40
N LYS A 113 32.01 -17.97 11.30
CA LYS A 113 32.06 -19.44 11.29
C LYS A 113 31.12 -20.00 10.24
N ARG A 114 29.94 -19.38 10.08
CA ARG A 114 28.94 -19.79 9.09
C ARG A 114 29.11 -19.10 7.74
N ASP A 115 30.08 -18.20 7.62
CA ASP A 115 30.27 -17.29 6.49
C ASP A 115 28.94 -16.69 6.01
N ARG A 116 28.20 -16.13 6.96
CA ARG A 116 26.81 -15.71 6.76
C ARG A 116 26.59 -14.30 7.26
N VAL A 117 25.96 -13.48 6.43
CA VAL A 117 25.38 -12.20 6.83
C VAL A 117 23.87 -12.36 6.98
N THR A 118 23.31 -11.79 8.05
CA THR A 118 21.86 -11.69 8.23
C THR A 118 21.42 -10.26 8.50
N CYS A 119 20.28 -9.81 7.99
CA CYS A 119 19.74 -8.47 8.21
C CYS A 119 18.32 -8.54 8.77
N GLY A 120 18.08 -7.87 9.89
CA GLY A 120 16.75 -7.79 10.50
C GLY A 120 16.42 -6.38 10.98
N MET A 121 15.18 -6.19 11.41
CA MET A 121 14.80 -5.02 12.20
C MET A 121 14.98 -5.32 13.70
N PRO A 122 15.31 -4.33 14.54
CA PRO A 122 15.36 -4.53 15.99
C PRO A 122 14.01 -5.04 16.53
N GLY A 123 14.03 -6.11 17.33
CA GLY A 123 12.84 -6.64 18.00
C GLY A 123 11.82 -7.37 17.12
N LYS A 124 12.06 -7.51 15.80
CA LYS A 124 11.22 -8.32 14.90
C LYS A 124 11.99 -9.52 14.37
N GLY A 125 11.44 -10.73 14.56
CA GLY A 125 11.97 -11.95 13.95
C GLY A 125 11.86 -11.90 12.42
N ARG A 126 12.76 -12.61 11.73
CA ARG A 126 12.80 -12.66 10.27
C ARG A 126 11.86 -13.75 9.73
N GLY A 127 11.06 -13.42 8.71
CA GLY A 127 10.17 -14.35 8.02
C GLY A 127 8.79 -13.77 7.77
N SER A 128 8.47 -13.45 6.52
CA SER A 128 7.12 -13.11 6.09
C SER A 128 6.17 -14.28 6.33
N SER A 129 5.04 -14.02 7.00
CA SER A 129 4.01 -15.04 7.19
C SER A 129 3.46 -15.49 5.83
N LYS A 130 2.81 -16.65 5.76
CA LYS A 130 2.10 -17.07 4.54
C LYS A 130 1.09 -16.00 4.07
N ALA A 131 0.50 -15.26 5.01
CA ALA A 131 -0.42 -14.17 4.71
C ALA A 131 0.32 -12.98 4.05
N ASP A 132 1.47 -12.57 4.57
CA ASP A 132 2.24 -11.45 4.02
C ASP A 132 2.73 -11.74 2.60
N LYS A 133 3.18 -12.98 2.35
CA LYS A 133 3.54 -13.43 1.01
C LYS A 133 2.36 -13.36 0.04
N LYS A 134 1.16 -13.77 0.50
CA LYS A 134 -0.06 -13.68 -0.31
C LYS A 134 -0.44 -12.23 -0.61
N ILE A 135 -0.32 -11.34 0.38
CA ILE A 135 -0.58 -9.90 0.21
C ILE A 135 0.40 -9.28 -0.79
N ALA A 136 1.69 -9.61 -0.70
CA ALA A 136 2.71 -9.10 -1.62
C ALA A 136 2.47 -9.55 -3.07
N ILE A 137 2.15 -10.83 -3.26
CA ILE A 137 1.76 -11.39 -4.56
C ILE A 137 0.53 -10.65 -5.10
N GLN A 138 -0.49 -10.44 -4.26
CA GLN A 138 -1.70 -9.72 -4.63
C GLN A 138 -1.43 -8.26 -5.03
N LYS A 139 -0.56 -7.56 -4.28
CA LYS A 139 -0.12 -6.19 -4.57
C LYS A 139 0.54 -6.12 -5.95
N LYS A 140 1.43 -7.07 -6.26
CA LYS A 140 2.11 -7.17 -7.55
C LYS A 140 1.14 -7.42 -8.70
N TYR A 141 0.12 -8.26 -8.52
CA TYR A 141 -0.92 -8.47 -9.53
C TYR A 141 -1.68 -7.18 -9.86
N HIS A 142 -2.07 -6.41 -8.84
CA HIS A 142 -2.75 -5.12 -9.04
C HIS A 142 -1.87 -4.09 -9.73
N GLN A 143 -0.60 -3.98 -9.34
CA GLN A 143 0.37 -3.07 -9.98
C GLN A 143 0.58 -3.42 -11.46
N ASN A 144 0.72 -4.71 -11.78
CA ASN A 144 0.84 -5.17 -13.16
C ASN A 144 -0.42 -4.87 -13.98
N ALA A 145 -1.62 -5.08 -13.41
CA ALA A 145 -2.88 -4.78 -14.07
C ALA A 145 -3.00 -3.28 -14.40
N ILE A 146 -2.66 -2.41 -13.43
CA ILE A 146 -2.64 -0.96 -13.64
C ILE A 146 -1.69 -0.57 -14.77
N SER A 147 -0.46 -1.11 -14.77
CA SER A 147 0.53 -0.82 -15.81
C SER A 147 0.02 -1.17 -17.21
N ILE A 148 -0.57 -2.35 -17.37
CA ILE A 148 -1.12 -2.81 -18.65
C ILE A 148 -2.28 -1.91 -19.11
N VAL A 149 -3.19 -1.55 -18.20
CA VAL A 149 -4.36 -0.74 -18.56
C VAL A 149 -3.98 0.69 -18.88
N LEU A 150 -3.01 1.30 -18.17
CA LEU A 150 -2.51 2.63 -18.51
C LEU A 150 -1.88 2.69 -19.90
N ASP A 151 -1.08 1.70 -20.28
CA ASP A 151 -0.52 1.61 -21.65
C ASP A 151 -1.63 1.51 -22.71
N ARG A 152 -2.65 0.67 -22.46
CA ARG A 152 -3.81 0.52 -23.35
C ARG A 152 -4.60 1.82 -23.48
N ILE A 153 -4.90 2.50 -22.38
CA ILE A 153 -5.60 3.80 -22.39
C ILE A 153 -4.77 4.81 -23.18
N SER A 154 -3.47 4.93 -22.90
CA SER A 154 -2.59 5.88 -23.61
C SER A 154 -2.58 5.67 -25.12
N LYS A 155 -2.56 4.41 -25.59
CA LYS A 155 -2.67 4.07 -27.01
C LYS A 155 -4.05 4.37 -27.58
N ALA A 156 -5.11 4.02 -26.85
CA ALA A 156 -6.48 4.24 -27.26
C ALA A 156 -6.81 5.74 -27.38
N GLU A 157 -6.46 6.54 -26.37
CA GLU A 157 -6.71 8.00 -26.34
C GLU A 157 -6.11 8.72 -27.57
N LYS A 158 -4.97 8.26 -28.09
CA LYS A 158 -4.36 8.82 -29.32
C LYS A 158 -5.20 8.59 -30.57
N VAL A 159 -5.99 7.53 -30.62
CA VAL A 159 -6.75 7.13 -31.80
C VAL A 159 -8.19 7.63 -31.72
N MET A 160 -8.82 7.53 -30.55
CA MET A 160 -10.26 7.81 -30.38
C MET A 160 -10.58 9.06 -29.56
N GLY A 161 -9.58 9.69 -28.94
CA GLY A 161 -9.75 10.85 -28.07
C GLY A 161 -10.05 10.49 -26.61
N LYS A 162 -9.87 11.47 -25.72
CA LYS A 162 -9.87 11.30 -24.25
C LYS A 162 -11.26 11.12 -23.61
N ASP A 163 -12.32 11.44 -24.34
CA ASP A 163 -13.71 11.40 -23.85
C ASP A 163 -14.52 10.26 -24.53
N ASP A 164 -13.87 9.33 -25.25
CA ASP A 164 -14.55 8.22 -25.91
C ASP A 164 -15.15 7.24 -24.88
N ILE A 165 -16.42 6.87 -25.07
CA ILE A 165 -17.18 5.99 -24.17
C ILE A 165 -16.53 4.61 -23.97
N ARG A 166 -15.73 4.13 -24.93
CA ARG A 166 -15.02 2.85 -24.83
C ARG A 166 -13.91 2.87 -23.77
N LEU A 167 -13.46 4.05 -23.34
CA LEU A 167 -12.49 4.21 -22.26
C LEU A 167 -13.12 4.03 -20.86
N PHE A 168 -14.46 4.06 -20.77
CA PHE A 168 -15.18 3.96 -19.50
C PHE A 168 -14.75 2.77 -18.65
N GLU A 169 -14.85 1.54 -19.19
CA GLU A 169 -14.52 0.33 -18.42
C GLU A 169 -13.05 0.30 -18.01
N SER A 170 -12.15 0.92 -18.80
CA SER A 170 -10.73 0.98 -18.47
C SER A 170 -10.46 1.90 -17.28
N PHE A 171 -11.07 3.09 -17.24
CA PHE A 171 -10.95 4.01 -16.10
C PHE A 171 -11.68 3.49 -14.85
N PHE A 172 -12.86 2.88 -15.03
CA PHE A 172 -13.57 2.23 -13.93
C PHE A 172 -12.73 1.10 -13.31
N PHE A 173 -12.10 0.28 -14.14
CA PHE A 173 -11.19 -0.78 -13.70
C PHE A 173 -9.97 -0.20 -12.95
N LEU A 174 -9.32 0.85 -13.48
CA LEU A 174 -8.22 1.52 -12.80
C LEU A 174 -8.62 2.04 -11.41
N GLY A 175 -9.80 2.66 -11.29
CA GLY A 175 -10.34 3.10 -10.01
C GLY A 175 -10.39 1.95 -9.00
N GLY A 176 -10.87 0.78 -9.42
CA GLY A 176 -10.94 -0.41 -8.58
C GLY A 176 -9.57 -0.98 -8.19
N GLU A 177 -8.61 -1.01 -9.11
CA GLU A 177 -7.26 -1.52 -8.81
C GLU A 177 -6.50 -0.59 -7.87
N TYR A 178 -6.61 0.74 -8.05
CA TYR A 178 -6.04 1.70 -7.11
C TYR A 178 -6.71 1.62 -5.72
N LYS A 179 -8.04 1.40 -5.67
CA LYS A 179 -8.76 1.17 -4.40
C LYS A 179 -8.20 -0.04 -3.65
N LYS A 180 -7.98 -1.17 -4.33
CA LYS A 180 -7.39 -2.39 -3.74
C LYS A 180 -5.96 -2.17 -3.24
N LEU A 181 -5.20 -1.28 -3.88
CA LEU A 181 -3.87 -0.85 -3.43
C LEU A 181 -3.90 0.24 -2.34
N LYS A 182 -5.09 0.70 -1.93
CA LYS A 182 -5.30 1.83 -1.01
C LYS A 182 -4.71 3.16 -1.50
N ASP A 183 -4.42 3.29 -2.79
CA ASP A 183 -4.08 4.56 -3.43
C ASP A 183 -5.38 5.32 -3.75
N TYR A 184 -6.04 5.81 -2.70
CA TYR A 184 -7.37 6.41 -2.83
C TYR A 184 -7.36 7.70 -3.65
N SER A 185 -6.24 8.42 -3.73
CA SER A 185 -6.12 9.61 -4.58
C SER A 185 -6.26 9.25 -6.06
N LYS A 186 -5.47 8.27 -6.53
CA LYS A 186 -5.56 7.82 -7.93
C LYS A 186 -6.84 7.05 -8.22
N SER A 187 -7.39 6.36 -7.23
CA SER A 187 -8.70 5.72 -7.34
C SER A 187 -9.80 6.75 -7.63
N GLU A 188 -9.81 7.84 -6.86
CA GLU A 188 -10.75 8.95 -7.01
C GLU A 188 -10.60 9.63 -8.38
N GLU A 189 -9.36 9.92 -8.81
CA GLU A 189 -9.09 10.46 -10.15
C GLU A 189 -9.61 9.55 -11.27
N ALA A 190 -9.32 8.24 -11.20
CA ALA A 190 -9.73 7.29 -12.22
C ALA A 190 -11.26 7.13 -12.28
N TYR A 191 -11.93 7.01 -11.14
CA TYR A 191 -13.38 6.97 -11.11
C TYR A 191 -14.03 8.28 -11.58
N ASN A 192 -13.48 9.44 -11.23
CA ASN A 192 -13.96 10.72 -11.74
C ASN A 192 -13.79 10.83 -13.27
N ARG A 193 -12.71 10.27 -13.84
CA ARG A 193 -12.55 10.19 -15.30
C ARG A 193 -13.61 9.27 -15.92
N ALA A 194 -13.90 8.11 -15.31
CA ALA A 194 -14.98 7.24 -15.76
C ALA A 194 -16.35 7.94 -15.69
N LEU A 195 -16.63 8.66 -14.60
CA LEU A 195 -17.88 9.42 -14.41
C LEU A 195 -18.03 10.53 -15.46
N ASN A 196 -16.95 11.27 -15.74
CA ASN A 196 -16.96 12.31 -16.77
C ASN A 196 -17.23 11.72 -18.18
N ILE A 197 -16.64 10.57 -18.50
CA ILE A 197 -16.86 9.90 -19.79
C ILE A 197 -18.35 9.55 -19.97
N VAL A 198 -18.97 8.90 -18.98
CA VAL A 198 -20.40 8.53 -19.08
C VAL A 198 -21.32 9.73 -18.99
N SER A 199 -20.92 10.80 -18.32
CA SER A 199 -21.74 12.03 -18.24
C SER A 199 -21.78 12.81 -19.56
N LYS A 200 -20.73 12.70 -20.38
CA LYS A 200 -20.65 13.37 -21.69
C LYS A 200 -21.20 12.51 -22.83
N ALA A 201 -21.16 11.20 -22.71
CA ALA A 201 -21.57 10.29 -23.77
C ALA A 201 -23.10 10.23 -23.91
N LYS A 202 -23.64 10.61 -25.07
CA LYS A 202 -25.08 10.47 -25.37
C LYS A 202 -25.59 9.02 -25.34
N THR A 203 -24.68 8.06 -25.48
CA THR A 203 -24.97 6.62 -25.50
C THR A 203 -24.82 5.95 -24.14
N ALA A 204 -24.35 6.68 -23.11
CA ALA A 204 -24.19 6.11 -21.78
C ALA A 204 -25.54 5.87 -21.11
N THR A 205 -25.63 4.77 -20.37
CA THR A 205 -26.84 4.42 -19.62
C THR A 205 -26.78 4.98 -18.19
N GLU A 206 -27.95 5.23 -17.59
CA GLU A 206 -28.03 5.56 -16.16
C GLU A 206 -27.37 4.48 -15.29
N ALA A 207 -27.46 3.20 -15.69
CA ALA A 207 -26.79 2.11 -15.01
C ALA A 207 -25.26 2.22 -15.00
N GLN A 208 -24.64 2.69 -16.09
CA GLN A 208 -23.19 2.93 -16.11
C GLN A 208 -22.79 4.06 -15.18
N LYS A 209 -23.56 5.16 -15.14
CA LYS A 209 -23.34 6.26 -14.19
C LYS A 209 -23.48 5.78 -12.74
N ALA A 210 -24.56 5.05 -12.44
CA ALA A 210 -24.82 4.50 -11.12
C ALA A 210 -23.68 3.59 -10.63
N LYS A 211 -23.15 2.73 -11.51
CA LYS A 211 -22.00 1.85 -11.21
C LYS A 211 -20.78 2.62 -10.71
N VAL A 212 -20.46 3.78 -11.32
CA VAL A 212 -19.32 4.61 -10.88
C VAL A 212 -19.62 5.31 -9.56
N LEU A 213 -20.83 5.85 -9.40
CA LEU A 213 -21.23 6.55 -8.18
C LEU A 213 -21.16 5.64 -6.95
N VAL A 214 -21.64 4.40 -7.07
CA VAL A 214 -21.50 3.39 -6.01
C VAL A 214 -20.03 3.12 -5.71
N ALA A 215 -19.20 2.92 -6.74
CA ALA A 215 -17.78 2.62 -6.55
C ALA A 215 -17.00 3.78 -5.90
N LEU A 216 -17.32 5.03 -6.24
CA LEU A 216 -16.81 6.23 -5.56
C LEU A 216 -17.25 6.28 -4.10
N GLY A 217 -18.53 6.00 -3.83
CA GLY A 217 -19.05 5.98 -2.46
C GLY A 217 -18.34 4.95 -1.59
N GLU A 218 -18.18 3.73 -2.11
CA GLU A 218 -17.41 2.67 -1.44
C GLU A 218 -15.94 3.06 -1.24
N MET A 219 -15.32 3.70 -2.24
CA MET A 219 -13.96 4.19 -2.12
C MET A 219 -13.81 5.22 -1.01
N TYR A 220 -14.77 6.14 -0.84
CA TYR A 220 -14.74 7.10 0.26
C TYR A 220 -14.91 6.42 1.63
N LEU A 221 -15.77 5.41 1.73
CA LEU A 221 -15.90 4.60 2.94
C LEU A 221 -14.65 3.78 3.25
N ASP A 222 -13.89 3.36 2.23
CA ASP A 222 -12.61 2.67 2.42
C ASP A 222 -11.47 3.66 2.77
N LYS A 223 -11.50 4.89 2.22
CA LYS A 223 -10.48 5.95 2.38
C LYS A 223 -10.43 6.50 3.80
N GLY A 224 -11.59 6.67 4.43
CA GLY A 224 -11.67 7.00 5.85
C GLY A 224 -11.98 5.73 6.61
N ASP A 225 -11.18 5.38 7.63
CA ASP A 225 -11.75 4.62 8.73
C ASP A 225 -13.05 5.35 9.12
N THR A 226 -14.18 4.64 9.26
CA THR A 226 -15.55 5.18 9.09
C THR A 226 -15.97 6.37 9.98
N GLN A 227 -15.02 6.90 10.74
CA GLN A 227 -15.05 8.13 11.53
C GLN A 227 -14.68 9.42 10.77
N ASN A 228 -14.10 9.36 9.55
CA ASN A 228 -13.94 10.58 8.76
C ASN A 228 -15.31 11.05 8.23
N ARG A 229 -15.88 12.04 8.92
CA ARG A 229 -17.19 12.61 8.63
C ARG A 229 -17.33 13.10 7.18
N GLU A 230 -16.32 13.76 6.63
CA GLU A 230 -16.38 14.31 5.27
C GLU A 230 -16.47 13.20 4.22
N ASN A 231 -15.64 12.16 4.34
CA ASN A 231 -15.69 11.02 3.42
C ASN A 231 -17.02 10.28 3.52
N ARG A 232 -17.56 10.15 4.74
CA ARG A 232 -18.86 9.53 4.97
C ARG A 232 -19.99 10.33 4.33
N GLU A 233 -20.03 11.65 4.52
CA GLU A 233 -21.04 12.53 3.90
C GLU A 233 -20.98 12.46 2.36
N LYS A 234 -19.77 12.41 1.78
CA LYS A 234 -19.60 12.19 0.33
C LYS A 234 -20.16 10.85 -0.11
N ALA A 235 -19.87 9.76 0.62
CA ALA A 235 -20.37 8.44 0.30
C ALA A 235 -21.91 8.36 0.38
N GLU A 236 -22.51 8.90 1.45
CA GLU A 236 -23.96 8.95 1.63
C GLU A 236 -24.65 9.72 0.51
N ALA A 237 -24.10 10.87 0.10
CA ALA A 237 -24.61 11.64 -1.02
C ALA A 237 -24.59 10.86 -2.34
N LEU A 238 -23.50 10.15 -2.62
CA LEU A 238 -23.36 9.33 -3.83
C LEU A 238 -24.34 8.15 -3.86
N PHE A 239 -24.52 7.44 -2.73
CA PHE A 239 -25.51 6.36 -2.67
C PHE A 239 -26.94 6.90 -2.79
N LYS A 240 -27.22 8.06 -2.18
CA LYS A 240 -28.51 8.73 -2.31
C LYS A 240 -28.81 9.08 -3.76
N GLU A 241 -27.85 9.67 -4.48
CA GLU A 241 -28.00 9.96 -5.91
C GLU A 241 -28.42 8.71 -6.68
N VAL A 242 -27.74 7.57 -6.46
CA VAL A 242 -28.06 6.29 -7.13
C VAL A 242 -29.48 5.81 -6.82
N THR A 243 -29.94 5.93 -5.58
CA THR A 243 -31.29 5.50 -5.19
C THR A 243 -32.41 6.37 -5.74
N GLU A 244 -32.09 7.60 -6.16
CA GLU A 244 -33.03 8.57 -6.74
C GLU A 244 -33.03 8.55 -8.29
N MET A 245 -32.10 7.81 -8.91
CA MET A 245 -32.07 7.62 -10.37
C MET A 245 -33.30 6.85 -10.85
N LYS A 246 -33.71 7.10 -12.11
CA LYS A 246 -34.88 6.43 -12.71
C LYS A 246 -34.54 4.99 -13.08
N GLU A 247 -33.38 4.79 -13.69
CA GLU A 247 -32.92 3.50 -14.20
C GLU A 247 -31.45 3.22 -13.81
N PRO A 248 -31.10 3.21 -12.50
CA PRO A 248 -29.73 2.99 -12.01
C PRO A 248 -29.18 1.59 -12.35
N GLY A 249 -29.99 0.71 -12.92
CA GLY A 249 -29.67 -0.71 -13.01
C GLY A 249 -29.81 -1.39 -11.64
N LYS A 250 -30.25 -2.63 -11.70
CA LYS A 250 -30.60 -3.43 -10.53
C LYS A 250 -29.44 -3.65 -9.57
N GLU A 251 -28.26 -3.93 -10.10
CA GLU A 251 -27.06 -4.22 -9.31
C GLU A 251 -26.57 -2.98 -8.56
N ALA A 252 -26.42 -1.85 -9.25
CA ALA A 252 -25.96 -0.62 -8.62
C ALA A 252 -26.99 -0.11 -7.59
N LEU A 253 -28.29 -0.21 -7.88
CA LEU A 253 -29.33 0.11 -6.89
C LEU A 253 -29.24 -0.78 -5.65
N ALA A 254 -29.08 -2.09 -5.82
CA ALA A 254 -28.95 -3.01 -4.70
C ALA A 254 -27.70 -2.69 -3.86
N SER A 255 -26.56 -2.40 -4.49
CA SER A 255 -25.32 -2.04 -3.79
C SER A 255 -25.42 -0.70 -3.05
N ALA A 256 -26.05 0.32 -3.65
CA ALA A 256 -26.28 1.61 -3.00
C ALA A 256 -27.16 1.47 -1.76
N LEU A 257 -28.28 0.74 -1.88
CA LEU A 257 -29.16 0.43 -0.75
C LEU A 257 -28.43 -0.37 0.33
N GLU A 258 -27.59 -1.33 -0.06
CA GLU A 258 -26.83 -2.16 0.88
C GLU A 258 -25.84 -1.32 1.68
N ASN A 259 -25.12 -0.40 1.03
CA ASN A 259 -24.20 0.50 1.70
C ASN A 259 -24.93 1.51 2.60
N GLN A 260 -26.07 2.07 2.19
CA GLN A 260 -26.91 2.90 3.05
C GLN A 260 -27.39 2.14 4.29
N ALA A 261 -27.87 0.90 4.13
CA ALA A 261 -28.31 0.07 5.23
C ALA A 261 -27.18 -0.22 6.22
N LYS A 262 -25.97 -0.54 5.72
CA LYS A 262 -24.77 -0.74 6.55
C LYS A 262 -24.41 0.50 7.36
N LEU A 263 -24.50 1.69 6.76
CA LEU A 263 -24.25 2.96 7.46
C LEU A 263 -25.30 3.24 8.54
N LEU A 264 -26.58 3.01 8.25
CA LEU A 264 -27.67 3.14 9.23
C LEU A 264 -27.49 2.17 10.40
N TYR A 265 -27.10 0.92 10.13
CA TYR A 265 -26.78 -0.04 11.19
C TYR A 265 -25.60 0.41 12.07
N LYS A 266 -24.55 0.97 11.46
CA LYS A 266 -23.42 1.57 12.21
C LYS A 266 -23.86 2.73 13.10
N ASP A 267 -24.92 3.45 12.72
CA ASP A 267 -25.52 4.53 13.52
C ASP A 267 -26.52 4.04 14.58
N GLY A 268 -26.77 2.73 14.68
CA GLY A 268 -27.81 2.18 15.55
C GLY A 268 -29.24 2.39 15.04
N LYS A 269 -29.42 2.82 13.79
CA LYS A 269 -30.73 3.09 13.15
C LYS A 269 -31.27 1.84 12.43
N ALA A 270 -31.37 0.73 13.14
CA ALA A 270 -31.80 -0.56 12.56
C ALA A 270 -33.20 -0.48 11.91
N LYS A 271 -34.13 0.28 12.52
CA LYS A 271 -35.50 0.48 12.00
C LYS A 271 -35.54 1.12 10.61
N ASP A 272 -34.54 1.95 10.28
CA ASP A 272 -34.43 2.60 8.97
C ASP A 272 -33.70 1.70 7.96
N ALA A 273 -32.81 0.81 8.45
CA ALA A 273 -32.02 -0.10 7.62
C ALA A 273 -32.81 -1.34 7.14
N ASP A 274 -33.66 -1.90 7.99
CA ASP A 274 -34.41 -3.14 7.69
C ASP A 274 -35.29 -3.04 6.43
N PRO A 275 -36.03 -1.94 6.18
CA PRO A 275 -36.78 -1.75 4.94
C PRO A 275 -35.88 -1.77 3.69
N LEU A 276 -34.64 -1.26 3.79
CA LEU A 276 -33.69 -1.28 2.68
C LEU A 276 -33.25 -2.71 2.36
N TYR A 277 -32.97 -3.53 3.37
CA TYR A 277 -32.65 -4.96 3.17
C TYR A 277 -33.82 -5.76 2.58
N ALA A 278 -35.06 -5.47 3.01
CA ALA A 278 -36.24 -6.06 2.40
C ALA A 278 -36.32 -5.71 0.91
N ARG A 279 -36.13 -4.43 0.54
CA ARG A 279 -36.10 -3.97 -0.85
C ARG A 279 -35.00 -4.64 -1.67
N ILE A 280 -33.79 -4.82 -1.11
CA ILE A 280 -32.69 -5.53 -1.78
C ILE A 280 -33.07 -6.98 -2.07
N LYS A 281 -33.73 -7.67 -1.11
CA LYS A 281 -34.19 -9.05 -1.29
C LYS A 281 -35.24 -9.15 -2.40
N GLU A 282 -36.20 -8.22 -2.45
CA GLU A 282 -37.20 -8.15 -3.53
C GLU A 282 -36.57 -7.89 -4.89
N LEU A 283 -35.61 -6.95 -4.96
CA LEU A 283 -34.83 -6.74 -6.17
C LEU A 283 -34.20 -8.06 -6.58
N ARG A 284 -33.37 -8.69 -5.75
CA ARG A 284 -32.67 -9.96 -6.08
C ARG A 284 -33.61 -11.15 -6.35
N ALA A 285 -34.82 -11.17 -5.82
CA ALA A 285 -35.81 -12.23 -6.09
C ALA A 285 -36.39 -12.15 -7.52
N LYS A 286 -36.58 -10.95 -8.06
CA LYS A 286 -37.06 -10.72 -9.44
C LYS A 286 -36.04 -11.09 -10.54
N THR A 287 -35.02 -11.90 -10.23
CA THR A 287 -33.95 -12.34 -11.17
C THR A 287 -33.93 -13.85 -11.41
N ASN A 288 -34.65 -14.64 -10.60
CA ASN A 288 -34.69 -16.10 -10.73
C ASN A 288 -35.87 -16.60 -11.57
N LYS A 289 -36.37 -15.79 -12.50
CA LYS A 289 -37.38 -16.14 -13.51
C LYS A 289 -36.94 -15.54 -14.84
#